data_AF-A0A9D7VP84-F1
#
_entry.id   AF-A0A9D7VP84-F1
#
_cell.length_a   1.000
_cell.length_b   1.000
_cell.length_c   1.000
_cell.angle_alpha   90.00
_cell.angle_beta   90.00
_cell.angle_gamma   90.00
#
_symmetry.space_group_name_H-M   'P 1'
#
loop_
_entity.id
_entity.type
_entity.pdbx_description
1 polymer ?
#
loop_
_entity_poly.entity_id
_entity_poly.type
_entity_poly.pdbx_seq_one_letter_code
_entity_poly.pdbx_strand_id
1 'polypeptide(L)'
;MPRPDPDRTRLIELRSRVAALEGRLSSEAQLRPDPASAANGQGPARLLTGVAGFDRLFAAAGMPCGTLHEATSAESRSGGALTGFAAALLSCLAARRTGAVLWVMEPDGGRETGSPNAEGLARFGLDPARVVLVRARCVAEVLWAVEEGVQAKGSARSSRR
;
A
#
# COMPACT_ATOMS: atom_id res chain seq x y z
N MET A 1 -27.75 -0.17 34.99
CA MET A 1 -27.63 -0.06 33.51
C MET A 1 -27.83 1.40 33.12
N PRO A 2 -26.79 2.14 32.70
CA PRO A 2 -26.97 3.52 32.24
C PRO A 2 -27.71 3.53 30.90
N ARG A 3 -28.78 4.33 30.80
CA ARG A 3 -29.52 4.56 29.55
C ARG A 3 -28.59 5.27 28.56
N PRO A 4 -28.50 4.83 27.29
CA PRO A 4 -27.71 5.52 26.28
C PRO A 4 -28.25 6.95 26.08
N ASP A 5 -27.33 7.90 26.05
CA ASP A 5 -27.61 9.33 25.84
C ASP A 5 -28.31 9.54 24.48
N PRO A 6 -29.54 10.09 24.46
CA PRO A 6 -30.32 10.25 23.24
C PRO A 6 -29.63 11.15 22.19
N ASP A 7 -28.78 12.08 22.60
CA ASP A 7 -28.07 12.97 21.68
C ASP A 7 -26.93 12.26 20.95
N ARG A 8 -26.28 11.29 21.61
CA ARG A 8 -25.23 10.47 20.99
C ARG A 8 -25.80 9.51 19.95
N THR A 9 -26.98 8.96 20.23
CA THR A 9 -27.69 8.06 19.30
C THR A 9 -28.13 8.81 18.04
N ARG A 10 -28.68 10.01 18.21
CA ARG A 10 -29.05 10.90 17.10
C ARG A 10 -27.86 11.33 16.25
N LEU A 11 -26.72 11.62 16.87
CA LEU A 11 -25.50 12.01 16.16
C LEU A 11 -24.97 10.86 15.28
N ILE A 12 -25.05 9.61 15.78
CA ILE A 12 -24.65 8.42 15.03
C ILE A 12 -25.59 8.20 13.84
N GLU A 13 -26.89 8.29 14.06
CA GLU A 13 -27.90 8.15 13.00
C GLU A 13 -27.73 9.19 11.89
N LEU A 14 -27.51 10.45 12.27
CA LEU A 14 -27.31 11.54 11.31
C LEU A 14 -26.05 11.34 10.48
N ARG A 15 -24.94 10.90 11.12
CA ARG A 15 -23.70 10.56 10.40
C ARG A 15 -23.90 9.41 9.41
N SER A 16 -24.65 8.38 9.78
CA SER A 16 -24.99 7.27 8.88
C SER A 16 -25.86 7.73 7.71
N ARG A 17 -26.83 8.63 7.94
CA ARG A 17 -27.66 9.20 6.86
C ARG A 17 -26.88 10.09 5.91
N VAL A 18 -25.92 10.88 6.43
CA VAL A 18 -25.03 11.70 5.60
C VAL A 18 -24.13 10.80 4.75
N ALA A 19 -23.52 9.76 5.32
CA ALA A 19 -22.68 8.82 4.56
C ALA A 19 -23.44 8.12 3.41
N ALA A 20 -24.70 7.73 3.65
CA ALA A 20 -25.56 7.14 2.64
C ALA A 20 -25.92 8.13 1.51
N LEU A 21 -26.17 9.41 1.83
CA LEU A 21 -26.44 10.46 0.85
C LEU A 21 -25.19 10.86 0.05
N GLU A 22 -24.00 10.77 0.65
CA GLU A 22 -22.72 11.04 0.02
C GLU A 22 -22.22 9.86 -0.87
N GLY A 23 -22.97 8.78 -0.99
CA GLY A 23 -22.60 7.61 -1.82
C GLY A 23 -21.44 6.78 -1.24
N ARG A 24 -21.12 6.95 0.04
CA ARG A 24 -20.13 6.13 0.75
C ARG A 24 -20.83 4.89 1.29
N LEU A 25 -20.69 3.77 0.58
CA LEU A 25 -21.24 2.48 0.97
C LEU A 25 -20.71 2.04 2.34
N SER A 26 -21.57 1.37 3.11
CA SER A 26 -21.26 0.81 4.44
C SER A 26 -20.05 -0.13 4.40
N SER A 27 -19.19 -0.02 5.43
CA SER A 27 -17.91 -0.71 5.59
C SER A 27 -17.92 -2.24 5.37
N GLU A 28 -19.06 -2.91 5.51
CA GLU A 28 -19.18 -4.37 5.33
C GLU A 28 -19.36 -4.80 3.86
N ALA A 29 -19.92 -3.94 3.00
CA ALA A 29 -20.13 -4.27 1.59
C ALA A 29 -18.84 -4.16 0.76
N GLN A 30 -17.90 -3.32 1.22
CA GLN A 30 -16.58 -3.11 0.59
C GLN A 30 -15.58 -4.23 0.85
N LEU A 31 -15.84 -5.12 1.82
CA LEU A 31 -14.90 -6.17 2.22
C LEU A 31 -15.12 -7.52 1.54
N ARG A 32 -16.02 -7.63 0.55
CA ARG A 32 -16.04 -8.82 -0.31
C ARG A 32 -14.88 -8.70 -1.29
N PRO A 33 -13.79 -9.47 -1.14
CA PRO A 33 -12.73 -9.43 -2.11
C PRO A 33 -13.31 -9.96 -3.43
N ASP A 34 -13.42 -9.09 -4.44
CA ASP A 34 -13.40 -9.57 -5.81
C ASP A 34 -12.06 -10.31 -5.97
N PRO A 35 -12.00 -11.55 -6.50
CA PRO A 35 -10.72 -12.17 -6.81
C PRO A 35 -9.91 -11.20 -7.65
N ALA A 36 -8.90 -10.59 -7.03
CA ALA A 36 -7.99 -9.70 -7.72
C ALA A 36 -7.35 -10.51 -8.84
N SER A 37 -7.83 -10.28 -10.07
CA SER A 37 -7.18 -10.78 -11.29
C SER A 37 -5.92 -9.95 -11.54
N ALA A 38 -5.04 -9.93 -10.54
CA ALA A 38 -3.75 -9.25 -10.56
C ALA A 38 -2.66 -10.13 -11.18
N ALA A 39 -3.03 -11.30 -11.71
CA ALA A 39 -2.14 -12.17 -12.49
C ALA A 39 -1.93 -11.64 -13.92
N ASN A 40 -1.78 -10.32 -14.08
CA ASN A 40 -1.17 -9.80 -15.29
C ASN A 40 0.34 -10.00 -15.10
N GLY A 41 0.95 -10.89 -15.88
CA GLY A 41 2.36 -11.32 -15.83
C GLY A 41 3.41 -10.22 -16.06
N GLN A 42 3.26 -9.09 -15.38
CA GLN A 42 4.07 -7.88 -15.44
C GLN A 42 5.18 -8.02 -14.38
N GLY A 43 6.16 -8.88 -14.67
CA GLY A 43 7.34 -9.06 -13.82
C GLY A 43 7.62 -10.51 -13.43
N PRO A 44 8.68 -10.75 -12.65
CA PRO A 44 9.07 -12.11 -12.30
C PRO A 44 8.05 -12.74 -11.36
N ALA A 45 7.78 -14.04 -11.52
CA ALA A 45 6.89 -14.79 -10.61
C ALA A 45 7.42 -14.83 -9.16
N ARG A 46 8.74 -14.69 -8.99
CA ARG A 46 9.41 -14.62 -7.69
C ARG A 46 10.50 -13.56 -7.70
N LEU A 47 10.63 -12.85 -6.60
CA LEU A 47 11.70 -11.91 -6.34
C LEU A 47 12.84 -12.61 -5.59
N LEU A 48 14.03 -12.56 -6.17
CA LEU A 48 15.29 -12.87 -5.49
C LEU A 48 15.92 -11.56 -5.04
N THR A 49 16.12 -11.42 -3.74
CA THR A 49 16.77 -10.24 -3.13
C THR A 49 18.29 -10.31 -3.25
N GLY A 50 18.86 -11.51 -3.46
CA GLY A 50 20.30 -11.74 -3.43
C GLY A 50 20.84 -11.94 -2.02
N VAL A 51 20.01 -11.79 -0.99
CA VAL A 51 20.33 -12.13 0.39
C VAL A 51 19.90 -13.57 0.63
N ALA A 52 20.85 -14.50 0.52
CA ALA A 52 20.56 -15.94 0.58
C ALA A 52 19.81 -16.37 1.84
N GLY A 53 20.00 -15.68 2.98
CA GLY A 53 19.25 -15.93 4.21
C GLY A 53 17.76 -15.58 4.09
N PHE A 54 17.45 -14.45 3.45
CA PHE A 54 16.09 -13.99 3.24
C PHE A 54 15.38 -14.79 2.15
N ASP A 55 16.05 -15.02 1.01
CA ASP A 55 15.45 -15.76 -0.12
C ASP A 55 15.04 -17.19 0.30
N ARG A 56 15.82 -17.83 1.18
CA ARG A 56 15.53 -19.17 1.72
C ARG A 56 14.36 -19.23 2.71
N LEU A 57 13.83 -18.10 3.18
CA LEU A 57 12.62 -18.08 4.01
C LEU A 57 11.39 -18.59 3.24
N PHE A 58 11.43 -18.57 1.91
CA PHE A 58 10.35 -19.00 1.05
C PHE A 58 10.62 -20.39 0.46
N ALA A 59 9.60 -21.24 0.37
CA ALA A 59 9.70 -22.66 -0.01
C ALA A 59 10.40 -22.95 -1.36
N ALA A 60 10.49 -21.96 -2.26
CA ALA A 60 11.18 -22.07 -3.55
C ALA A 60 12.34 -21.07 -3.70
N ALA A 61 12.97 -20.71 -2.58
CA ALA A 61 14.10 -19.79 -2.50
C ALA A 61 13.84 -18.44 -3.18
N GLY A 62 12.72 -17.78 -2.87
CA GLY A 62 12.37 -16.46 -3.39
C GLY A 62 10.96 -16.03 -3.03
N MET A 63 10.80 -14.73 -2.76
CA MET A 63 9.55 -14.12 -2.34
C MET A 63 8.53 -14.16 -3.51
N PRO A 64 7.34 -14.73 -3.35
CA PRO A 64 6.34 -14.78 -4.42
C PRO A 64 5.89 -13.37 -4.81
N CYS A 65 5.79 -13.11 -6.11
CA CYS A 65 5.21 -11.88 -6.65
C CYS A 65 3.73 -12.09 -6.97
N GLY A 66 2.97 -11.00 -7.06
CA GLY A 66 1.52 -11.06 -7.31
C GLY A 66 0.72 -11.53 -6.08
N THR A 67 1.33 -11.47 -4.89
CA THR A 67 0.69 -11.80 -3.62
C THR A 67 0.82 -10.62 -2.65
N LEU A 68 -0.05 -10.57 -1.65
CA LEU A 68 0.05 -9.61 -0.56
C LEU A 68 1.13 -10.04 0.44
N HIS A 69 1.93 -9.09 0.89
CA HIS A 69 2.93 -9.29 1.94
C HIS A 69 2.74 -8.24 3.03
N GLU A 70 2.71 -8.67 4.28
CA GLU A 70 2.63 -7.80 5.45
C GLU A 70 3.99 -7.79 6.16
N ALA A 71 4.49 -6.61 6.48
CA ALA A 71 5.72 -6.43 7.25
C ALA A 71 5.41 -5.56 8.47
N THR A 72 5.70 -6.08 9.66
CA THR A 72 5.43 -5.43 10.94
C THR A 72 6.69 -5.39 11.80
N SER A 73 6.71 -4.48 12.78
CA SER A 73 7.77 -4.38 13.77
C SER A 73 7.16 -4.42 15.17
N ALA A 74 7.88 -5.03 16.11
CA ALA A 74 7.41 -5.12 17.50
C ALA A 74 7.32 -3.75 18.19
N GLU A 75 8.10 -2.77 17.73
CA GLU A 75 8.18 -1.43 18.31
C GLU A 75 7.77 -0.36 17.29
N SER A 76 6.99 0.63 17.71
CA SER A 76 6.56 1.76 16.86
C SER A 76 7.73 2.59 16.33
N ARG A 77 8.80 2.75 17.12
CA ARG A 77 10.03 3.45 16.72
C ARG A 77 10.77 2.83 15.54
N SER A 78 10.44 1.58 15.18
CA SER A 78 11.10 0.85 14.09
C SER A 78 10.49 1.12 12.71
N GLY A 79 9.50 2.00 12.59
CA GLY A 79 8.84 2.24 11.30
C GLY A 79 9.77 2.82 10.21
N GLY A 80 10.86 3.50 10.58
CA GLY A 80 11.91 3.87 9.64
C GLY A 80 12.64 2.66 9.04
N ALA A 81 12.88 1.62 9.85
CA ALA A 81 13.48 0.37 9.38
C ALA A 81 12.50 -0.42 8.50
N LEU A 82 11.20 -0.44 8.82
CA LEU A 82 10.18 -1.03 7.93
C LEU A 82 10.11 -0.31 6.58
N THR A 83 10.18 1.02 6.59
CA THR A 83 10.21 1.83 5.37
C THR A 83 11.45 1.52 4.52
N GLY A 84 12.62 1.44 5.15
CA GLY A 84 13.87 1.06 4.47
C GLY A 84 13.84 -0.37 3.92
N PHE A 85 13.29 -1.31 4.69
CA PHE A 85 13.09 -2.70 4.27
C PHE A 85 12.17 -2.79 3.03
N ALA A 86 11.03 -2.10 3.06
CA ALA A 86 10.12 -2.02 1.92
C ALA A 86 10.79 -1.37 0.70
N ALA A 87 11.55 -0.27 0.90
CA ALA A 87 12.28 0.40 -0.18
C ALA A 87 13.35 -0.51 -0.82
N ALA A 88 14.07 -1.31 -0.03
CA ALA A 88 15.05 -2.28 -0.52
C ALA A 88 14.38 -3.39 -1.36
N LEU A 89 13.25 -3.93 -0.91
CA LEU A 89 12.48 -4.91 -1.68
C LEU A 89 11.97 -4.32 -3.00
N LEU A 90 11.42 -3.11 -2.94
CA LEU A 90 10.92 -2.39 -4.12
C LEU A 90 12.03 -2.08 -5.11
N SER A 91 13.24 -1.76 -4.64
CA SER A 91 14.43 -1.54 -5.47
C SER A 91 14.84 -2.82 -6.22
N CYS A 92 14.97 -3.95 -5.51
CA CYS A 92 15.26 -5.26 -6.11
C CYS A 92 14.26 -5.62 -7.22
N LEU A 93 13.03 -5.23 -7.00
CA LEU A 93 11.90 -5.53 -7.86
C LEU A 93 11.84 -4.58 -9.07
N ALA A 94 12.02 -3.28 -8.84
CA ALA A 94 12.11 -2.24 -9.87
C ALA A 94 13.28 -2.46 -10.84
N ALA A 95 14.34 -3.15 -10.41
CA ALA A 95 15.45 -3.58 -11.27
C ALA A 95 15.06 -4.71 -12.25
N ARG A 96 13.99 -5.45 -11.97
CA ARG A 96 13.54 -6.63 -12.75
C ARG A 96 12.23 -6.42 -13.49
N ARG A 97 11.57 -5.29 -13.29
CA ARG A 97 10.34 -4.92 -14.01
C ARG A 97 10.27 -3.42 -14.27
N THR A 98 9.64 -3.07 -15.38
CA THR A 98 9.22 -1.70 -15.67
C THR A 98 7.94 -1.35 -14.92
N GLY A 99 7.65 -0.06 -14.75
CA GLY A 99 6.42 0.43 -14.11
C GLY A 99 6.68 1.30 -12.89
N ALA A 100 5.60 1.91 -12.40
CA ALA A 100 5.63 2.75 -11.22
C ALA A 100 5.49 1.94 -9.92
N VAL A 101 5.94 2.51 -8.82
CA VAL A 101 5.66 2.08 -7.46
C VAL A 101 4.61 3.03 -6.89
N LEU A 102 3.44 2.50 -6.55
CA LEU A 102 2.44 3.26 -5.81
C LEU A 102 2.74 3.15 -4.32
N TRP A 103 3.05 4.27 -3.67
CA TRP A 103 3.30 4.35 -2.24
C TRP A 103 2.13 5.06 -1.57
N VAL A 104 1.23 4.29 -0.95
CA VAL A 104 0.03 4.83 -0.30
C VAL A 104 0.28 5.00 1.20
N MET A 105 0.11 6.22 1.69
CA MET A 105 0.26 6.59 3.09
C MET A 105 -1.11 6.76 3.75
N GLU A 106 -1.25 6.20 4.95
CA GLU A 106 -2.39 6.44 5.84
C GLU A 106 -2.41 7.92 6.32
N PRO A 107 -3.60 8.51 6.62
CA PRO A 107 -3.73 9.93 6.95
C PRO A 107 -2.80 10.44 8.05
N ASP A 108 -2.57 9.62 9.08
CA ASP A 108 -1.69 9.95 10.21
C ASP A 108 -0.35 9.22 10.19
N GLY A 109 -0.16 8.26 9.27
CA GLY A 109 1.08 7.46 9.21
C GLY A 109 2.33 8.31 8.97
N GLY A 110 2.19 9.47 8.31
CA GLY A 110 3.30 10.40 8.10
C GLY A 110 3.73 11.20 9.35
N ARG A 111 2.94 11.21 10.42
CA ARG A 111 3.22 12.00 11.63
C ARG A 111 4.24 11.33 12.54
N GLU A 112 4.21 9.99 12.63
CA GLU A 112 5.07 9.24 13.55
C GLU A 112 6.38 8.79 12.91
N THR A 113 6.35 8.42 11.63
CA THR A 113 7.47 7.82 10.90
C THR A 113 7.95 8.65 9.72
N GLY A 114 7.31 9.79 9.46
CA GLY A 114 7.62 10.66 8.32
C GLY A 114 7.11 10.10 6.99
N SER A 115 7.56 10.71 5.89
CA SER A 115 7.29 10.20 4.54
C SER A 115 8.58 9.80 3.84
N PRO A 116 8.51 8.87 2.87
CA PRO A 116 9.67 8.53 2.04
C PRO A 116 10.31 9.79 1.44
N ASN A 117 11.60 10.00 1.68
CA ASN A 117 12.37 11.08 1.10
C ASN A 117 12.92 10.60 -0.25
N ALA A 118 12.77 11.40 -1.31
CA ALA A 118 13.28 11.11 -2.64
C ALA A 118 14.79 10.77 -2.66
N GLU A 119 15.62 11.53 -1.94
CA GLU A 119 17.05 11.26 -1.83
C GLU A 119 17.31 9.91 -1.13
N GLY A 120 16.55 9.61 -0.08
CA GLY A 120 16.62 8.33 0.61
C GLY A 120 16.29 7.17 -0.33
N LEU A 121 15.19 7.27 -1.07
CA LEU A 121 14.78 6.27 -2.06
C LEU A 121 15.85 6.05 -3.14
N ALA A 122 16.44 7.14 -3.65
CA ALA A 122 17.52 7.05 -4.63
C ALA A 122 18.75 6.33 -4.07
N ARG A 123 19.12 6.57 -2.80
CA ARG A 123 20.22 5.84 -2.12
C ARG A 123 19.93 4.34 -1.94
N PHE A 124 18.65 3.95 -1.83
CA PHE A 124 18.23 2.55 -1.86
C PHE A 124 18.17 1.95 -3.27
N GLY A 125 18.42 2.72 -4.32
CA GLY A 125 18.35 2.29 -5.73
C GLY A 125 16.95 2.34 -6.33
N LEU A 126 15.97 2.91 -5.62
CA LEU A 126 14.63 3.15 -6.15
C LEU A 126 14.57 4.56 -6.77
N ASP A 127 14.45 4.62 -8.10
CA ASP A 127 14.30 5.88 -8.83
C ASP A 127 13.05 6.65 -8.33
N PRO A 128 13.22 7.82 -7.71
CA PRO A 128 12.08 8.61 -7.20
C PRO A 128 11.09 9.01 -8.29
N ALA A 129 11.52 9.13 -9.55
CA ALA A 129 10.63 9.44 -10.67
C ALA A 129 9.66 8.28 -10.99
N ARG A 130 9.93 7.07 -10.49
CA ARG A 130 9.04 5.91 -10.60
C ARG A 130 8.09 5.77 -9.41
N VAL A 131 8.19 6.62 -8.39
CA VAL A 131 7.35 6.52 -7.18
C VAL A 131 6.21 7.52 -7.25
N VAL A 132 4.98 7.02 -7.15
CA VAL A 132 3.77 7.82 -7.00
C VAL A 132 3.35 7.78 -5.53
N LEU A 133 3.55 8.88 -4.81
CA LEU A 133 3.15 9.01 -3.42
C LEU A 133 1.68 9.45 -3.32
N VAL A 134 0.84 8.61 -2.71
CA VAL A 134 -0.56 8.92 -2.42
C VAL A 134 -0.70 9.18 -0.92
N ARG A 135 -1.25 10.34 -0.56
CA ARG A 135 -1.61 10.66 0.83
C ARG A 135 -3.13 10.57 0.95
N ALA A 136 -3.59 9.46 1.49
CA ALA A 136 -5.01 9.25 1.72
C ALA A 136 -5.50 10.12 2.89
N ARG A 137 -6.77 10.49 2.87
CA ARG A 137 -7.44 11.27 3.94
C ARG A 137 -8.24 10.38 4.89
N CYS A 138 -8.53 9.15 4.48
CA CYS A 138 -9.12 8.11 5.33
C CYS A 138 -8.69 6.72 4.85
N VAL A 139 -8.94 5.70 5.68
CA VAL A 139 -8.62 4.30 5.36
C VAL A 139 -9.32 3.82 4.09
N ALA A 140 -10.56 4.27 3.83
CA ALA A 140 -11.28 3.91 2.61
C ALA A 140 -10.54 4.36 1.34
N GLU A 141 -9.87 5.52 1.37
CA GLU A 141 -9.05 6.00 0.25
C GLU A 141 -7.74 5.20 0.12
N VAL A 142 -7.20 4.68 1.22
CA VAL A 142 -6.02 3.78 1.17
C VAL A 142 -6.38 2.51 0.39
N LEU A 143 -7.47 1.85 0.79
CA LEU A 143 -7.92 0.61 0.16
C LEU A 143 -8.26 0.82 -1.32
N TRP A 144 -9.00 1.89 -1.61
CA TRP A 144 -9.34 2.25 -3.00
C TRP A 144 -8.08 2.52 -3.84
N ALA A 145 -7.12 3.29 -3.33
CA ALA A 145 -5.88 3.57 -4.06
C ALA A 145 -5.06 2.29 -4.33
N VAL A 146 -5.02 1.35 -3.39
CA VAL A 146 -4.35 0.06 -3.57
C VAL A 146 -5.04 -0.79 -4.64
N GLU A 147 -6.38 -0.88 -4.58
CA GLU A 147 -7.17 -1.62 -5.57
C GLU A 147 -6.96 -1.06 -6.99
N GLU A 148 -7.15 0.24 -7.17
CA GLU A 148 -6.93 0.91 -8.45
C GLU A 148 -5.47 0.79 -8.92
N GLY A 149 -4.52 0.86 -7.98
CA GLY A 149 -3.09 0.68 -8.28
C GLY A 149 -2.76 -0.70 -8.83
N VAL A 150 -3.43 -1.74 -8.34
CA VAL A 150 -3.26 -3.12 -8.81
C VAL A 150 -3.90 -3.32 -10.19
N GLN A 151 -5.05 -2.68 -10.44
CA GLN A 151 -5.76 -2.77 -11.72
C GLN A 151 -5.15 -1.89 -12.81
N ALA A 152 -4.42 -0.85 -12.42
CA ALA A 152 -3.74 0.05 -13.36
C ALA A 152 -2.69 -0.70 -14.18
N LYS A 153 -2.88 -0.74 -15.50
CA LYS A 153 -1.81 -1.12 -16.43
C LYS A 153 -0.74 -0.04 -16.36
N GLY A 154 0.51 -0.43 -16.06
CA GLY A 154 1.63 0.49 -15.96
C GLY A 154 1.78 1.29 -17.26
N SER A 155 1.28 2.52 -17.26
CA SER A 155 1.42 3.43 -18.38
C SER A 155 2.86 3.94 -18.37
N ALA A 156 3.74 3.20 -19.06
CA ALA A 156 5.06 3.69 -19.40
C ALA A 156 4.86 4.97 -20.23
N ARG A 157 5.04 6.13 -19.60
CA ARG A 157 4.97 7.43 -20.26
C ARG A 157 6.15 7.50 -21.23
N SER A 158 5.90 7.18 -22.50
CA SER A 158 6.83 7.38 -23.61
C SER A 158 7.14 8.87 -23.73
N SER A 159 8.26 9.29 -23.17
CA SER A 159 8.84 10.60 -23.45
C SER A 159 9.54 10.52 -24.80
N ARG A 160 8.83 10.85 -25.88
CA ARG A 160 9.48 11.32 -27.11
C ARG A 160 10.11 12.68 -26.80
N ARG A 161 11.44 12.75 -26.85
CA ARG A 161 12.20 13.97 -27.13
C ARG A 161 13.21 13.63 -28.22
#